data_AF-A0A7C8CUL5-F1
#
_entry.id   AF-A0A7C8CUL5-F1
#
_cell.length_a   1.000
_cell.length_b   1.000
_cell.length_c   1.000
_cell.angle_alpha   90.00
_cell.angle_beta   90.00
_cell.angle_gamma   90.00
#
_symmetry.space_group_name_H-M   'P 1'
#
loop_
_entity.id
_entity.type
_entity.pdbx_description
1 polymer ?
#
loop_
_entity_poly.entity_id
_entity_poly.type
_entity_poly.pdbx_seq_one_letter_code
_entity_poly.pdbx_strand_id
1 'polypeptide(L)'
;MNWWSRTLPWRGLTIMLIAFSLDFILHIIFAANDWDLAFQIVAVEIAIIVHFFGPLALLCGGPIGIGTQKQVMKYGIIIGCVLTMGYWWAVNGMAFDWWILATPALCWLAHFSLKSRYDWICHLLYTGEVQNVEAGGGV
;
A
#
# COMPACT_ATOMS: atom_id res chain seq x y z
N MET A 1 -6.49 -18.19 -15.51
CA MET A 1 -6.86 -16.80 -15.15
C MET A 1 -5.58 -16.02 -14.88
N ASN A 2 -5.32 -14.92 -15.60
CA ASN A 2 -4.07 -14.16 -15.46
C ASN A 2 -4.23 -13.08 -14.37
N TRP A 3 -3.86 -13.43 -13.13
CA TRP A 3 -3.94 -12.53 -11.97
C TRP A 3 -2.97 -11.33 -12.05
N TRP A 4 -2.01 -11.37 -12.98
CA TRP A 4 -1.03 -10.31 -13.20
C TRP A 4 -1.50 -9.23 -14.20
N SER A 5 -2.72 -9.34 -14.71
CA SER A 5 -3.30 -8.37 -15.63
C SER A 5 -3.49 -6.99 -14.97
N ARG A 6 -3.24 -5.90 -15.72
CA ARG A 6 -3.56 -4.52 -15.31
C ARG A 6 -5.07 -4.21 -15.35
N THR A 7 -5.91 -5.19 -15.68
CA THR A 7 -7.37 -5.08 -15.59
C THR A 7 -7.92 -5.51 -14.24
N LEU A 8 -7.11 -6.18 -13.40
CA LEU A 8 -7.47 -6.69 -12.08
C LEU A 8 -6.79 -5.88 -10.96
N PRO A 9 -7.33 -5.87 -9.74
CA PRO A 9 -6.78 -5.07 -8.64
C PRO A 9 -5.53 -5.68 -7.99
N TRP A 10 -5.16 -6.92 -8.33
CA TRP A 10 -4.26 -7.73 -7.52
C TRP A 10 -2.78 -7.39 -7.67
N ARG A 11 -2.34 -7.00 -8.87
CA ARG A 11 -0.92 -6.82 -9.18
C ARG A 11 -0.22 -5.86 -8.20
N GLY A 12 -0.74 -4.65 -8.05
CA GLY A 12 -0.18 -3.66 -7.12
C GLY A 12 -0.19 -4.10 -5.67
N LEU A 13 -1.30 -4.72 -5.21
CA LEU A 13 -1.43 -5.24 -3.85
C LEU A 13 -0.40 -6.34 -3.57
N THR A 14 -0.20 -7.25 -4.52
CA THR A 14 0.80 -8.33 -4.42
C THR A 14 2.22 -7.77 -4.38
N ILE A 15 2.55 -6.78 -5.23
CA ILE A 15 3.87 -6.14 -5.21
C ILE A 15 4.15 -5.53 -3.83
N MET A 16 3.19 -4.80 -3.25
CA MET A 16 3.37 -4.19 -1.94
C MET A 16 3.43 -5.21 -0.79
N LEU A 17 2.68 -6.32 -0.87
CA LEU A 17 2.79 -7.40 0.12
C LEU A 17 4.17 -8.07 0.07
N ILE A 18 4.72 -8.26 -1.13
CA ILE A 18 6.07 -8.82 -1.31
C ILE A 18 7.10 -7.84 -0.72
N ALA A 19 7.02 -6.56 -1.07
CA ALA A 19 7.91 -5.53 -0.52
C ALA A 19 7.86 -5.49 1.01
N PHE A 20 6.65 -5.40 1.59
CA PHE A 20 6.46 -5.47 3.04
C PHE A 20 7.07 -6.74 3.66
N SER A 21 6.88 -7.89 3.03
CA SER A 21 7.38 -9.17 3.56
C SER A 21 8.91 -9.22 3.55
N LEU A 22 9.54 -8.69 2.50
CA LEU A 22 11.00 -8.58 2.42
C LEU A 22 11.54 -7.64 3.50
N ASP A 23 10.95 -6.46 3.63
CA ASP A 23 11.35 -5.49 4.65
C ASP A 23 11.13 -6.06 6.06
N PHE A 24 10.03 -6.77 6.30
CA PHE A 24 9.78 -7.41 7.58
C PHE A 24 10.83 -8.48 7.92
N ILE A 25 11.26 -9.28 6.94
CA ILE A 25 12.35 -10.25 7.12
C ILE A 25 13.68 -9.53 7.40
N LEU A 26 13.99 -8.46 6.65
CA LEU A 26 15.20 -7.66 6.86
C LEU A 26 15.19 -7.00 8.25
N HIS A 27 14.05 -6.50 8.70
CA HIS A 27 13.87 -5.94 10.03
C HIS A 27 14.24 -6.95 11.12
N ILE A 28 13.81 -8.21 10.99
CA ILE A 28 14.15 -9.28 11.94
C ILE A 28 15.66 -9.58 11.89
N ILE A 29 16.22 -9.72 10.68
CA ILE A 29 17.66 -10.03 10.49
C ILE A 29 18.53 -8.91 11.07
N PHE A 30 18.21 -7.65 10.80
CA PHE A 30 18.98 -6.51 11.30
C PHE A 30 18.87 -6.35 12.81
N ALA A 31 17.69 -6.61 13.38
CA ALA A 31 17.52 -6.67 14.83
C ALA A 31 18.37 -7.77 15.47
N ALA A 32 18.44 -8.95 14.84
CA ALA A 32 19.19 -10.09 15.36
C ALA A 32 20.71 -9.94 15.26
N ASN A 33 21.21 -9.00 14.46
CA ASN A 33 22.65 -8.74 14.27
C ASN A 33 23.11 -7.39 14.86
N ASP A 34 22.24 -6.71 15.62
CA ASP A 34 22.52 -5.39 16.22
C ASP A 34 22.92 -4.31 15.19
N TRP A 35 22.33 -4.36 13.98
CA TRP A 35 22.59 -3.39 12.91
C TRP A 35 21.64 -2.19 13.01
N ASP A 36 21.81 -1.38 14.04
CA ASP A 36 20.88 -0.31 14.44
C ASP A 36 20.46 0.64 13.31
N LEU A 37 21.40 1.12 12.50
CA LEU A 37 21.09 2.05 11.41
C LEU A 37 20.25 1.38 10.32
N ALA A 38 20.63 0.16 9.90
CA ALA A 38 19.91 -0.57 8.87
C ALA A 38 18.51 -0.96 9.35
N PHE A 39 18.41 -1.38 10.62
CA PHE A 39 17.14 -1.63 11.30
C PHE A 39 16.22 -0.41 11.27
N GLN A 40 16.73 0.78 11.63
CA GLN A 40 15.94 2.00 11.65
C GLN A 40 15.44 2.40 10.25
N ILE A 41 16.30 2.27 9.23
CA ILE A 41 15.92 2.55 7.84
C ILE A 41 14.76 1.66 7.41
N VAL A 42 14.89 0.34 7.60
CA VAL A 42 13.83 -0.62 7.22
C VAL A 42 12.57 -0.41 8.04
N ALA A 43 12.66 -0.07 9.33
CA ALA A 43 11.49 0.25 10.15
C ALA A 43 10.73 1.47 9.59
N VAL A 44 11.43 2.49 9.11
CA VAL A 44 10.82 3.66 8.45
C VAL A 44 10.19 3.26 7.11
N GLU A 45 10.84 2.40 6.31
CA GLU A 45 10.27 1.89 5.06
C GLU A 45 8.97 1.11 5.31
N ILE A 46 8.96 0.20 6.28
CA ILE A 46 7.75 -0.51 6.72
C ILE A 46 6.68 0.50 7.14
N ALA A 47 7.03 1.50 7.95
CA ALA A 47 6.09 2.53 8.37
C ALA A 47 5.44 3.21 7.16
N ILE A 48 6.21 3.59 6.15
CA ILE A 48 5.67 4.18 4.92
C ILE A 48 4.74 3.19 4.21
N ILE A 49 5.16 1.93 4.03
CA ILE A 49 4.37 0.91 3.35
C ILE A 49 3.03 0.67 4.04
N VAL A 50 3.01 0.47 5.36
CA VAL A 50 1.77 0.08 6.06
C VAL A 50 0.75 1.22 6.13
N HIS A 51 1.20 2.47 6.26
CA HIS A 51 0.32 3.63 6.32
C HIS A 51 -0.20 4.04 4.93
N PHE A 52 0.62 3.86 3.88
CA PHE A 52 0.29 4.24 2.50
C PHE A 52 0.04 3.04 1.58
N PHE A 53 -0.36 1.90 2.13
CA PHE A 53 -0.41 0.62 1.41
C PHE A 53 -1.22 0.67 0.10
N GLY A 54 -2.49 1.11 0.15
CA GLY A 54 -3.34 1.26 -1.03
C GLY A 54 -2.78 2.25 -2.08
N PRO A 55 -2.40 3.48 -1.68
CA PRO A 55 -1.75 4.43 -2.59
C PRO A 55 -0.49 3.88 -3.26
N LEU A 56 0.41 3.26 -2.50
CA LEU A 56 1.64 2.67 -3.05
C LEU A 56 1.33 1.50 -3.98
N ALA A 57 0.33 0.68 -3.66
CA ALA A 57 -0.13 -0.39 -4.55
C ALA A 57 -0.63 0.17 -5.91
N LEU A 58 -1.33 1.31 -5.91
CA LEU A 58 -1.70 1.99 -7.15
C LEU A 58 -0.49 2.50 -7.92
N LEU A 59 0.49 3.11 -7.23
CA LEU A 59 1.68 3.67 -7.85
C LEU A 59 2.57 2.58 -8.49
N CYS A 60 2.81 1.48 -7.79
CA CYS A 60 3.76 0.45 -8.22
C CYS A 60 3.17 -0.56 -9.21
N GLY A 61 1.84 -0.74 -9.23
CA GLY A 61 1.22 -1.78 -10.06
C GLY A 61 -0.28 -1.62 -10.24
N GLY A 62 -0.80 -0.41 -10.13
CA GLY A 62 -2.22 -0.11 -10.23
C GLY A 62 -2.83 -0.52 -11.59
N PRO A 63 -4.12 -0.87 -11.58
CA PRO A 63 -4.87 -1.16 -12.80
C PRO A 63 -5.16 0.12 -13.60
N ILE A 64 -5.48 -0.03 -14.87
CA ILE A 64 -5.75 1.10 -15.79
C ILE A 64 -7.14 1.70 -15.54
N GLY A 65 -8.14 0.86 -15.26
CA GLY A 65 -9.52 1.31 -15.09
C GLY A 65 -9.79 1.94 -13.73
N ILE A 66 -10.41 3.13 -13.71
CA ILE A 66 -10.78 3.89 -12.49
C ILE A 66 -11.62 3.03 -11.53
N GLY A 67 -12.56 2.23 -12.05
CA GLY A 67 -13.37 1.31 -11.24
C GLY A 67 -12.53 0.28 -10.49
N THR A 68 -11.54 -0.31 -11.15
CA THR A 68 -10.61 -1.28 -10.54
C THR A 68 -9.61 -0.59 -9.60
N GLN A 69 -9.19 0.64 -9.89
CA GLN A 69 -8.35 1.42 -8.98
C GLN A 69 -9.06 1.70 -7.64
N LYS A 70 -10.36 2.01 -7.66
CA LYS A 70 -11.18 2.12 -6.43
C LYS A 70 -11.20 0.81 -5.64
N GLN A 71 -11.18 -0.34 -6.30
CA GLN A 71 -11.07 -1.64 -5.62
C GLN A 71 -9.70 -1.81 -4.97
N VAL A 72 -8.60 -1.44 -5.63
CA VAL A 72 -7.25 -1.43 -5.02
C VAL A 72 -7.23 -0.59 -3.76
N MET A 73 -7.81 0.61 -3.79
CA MET A 73 -7.90 1.47 -2.60
C MET A 73 -8.74 0.85 -1.48
N LYS A 74 -9.87 0.22 -1.83
CA LYS A 74 -10.74 -0.46 -0.86
C LYS A 74 -10.06 -1.67 -0.21
N TYR A 75 -9.35 -2.50 -0.97
CA TYR A 75 -8.62 -3.63 -0.40
C TYR A 75 -7.36 -3.17 0.34
N GLY A 76 -6.68 -2.18 -0.23
CA GLY A 76 -5.46 -1.60 0.34
C GLY A 76 -5.67 -0.96 1.71
N ILE A 77 -6.80 -0.27 1.94
CA ILE A 77 -7.10 0.28 3.27
C ILE A 77 -7.39 -0.83 4.29
N ILE A 78 -8.08 -1.91 3.90
CA ILE A 78 -8.37 -3.04 4.79
C ILE A 78 -7.07 -3.73 5.19
N ILE A 79 -6.21 -4.06 4.22
CA ILE A 79 -4.90 -4.68 4.45
C ILE A 79 -4.02 -3.73 5.27
N GLY A 80 -3.92 -2.47 4.86
CA GLY A 80 -3.12 -1.43 5.51
C GLY A 80 -3.49 -1.22 6.97
N CYS A 81 -4.78 -1.24 7.33
CA CYS A 81 -5.23 -1.17 8.74
C CYS A 81 -4.67 -2.31 9.59
N VAL A 82 -4.72 -3.56 9.09
CA VAL A 82 -4.18 -4.73 9.78
C VAL A 82 -2.67 -4.60 9.95
N LEU A 83 -1.96 -4.23 8.87
CA LEU A 83 -0.51 -4.06 8.90
C LEU A 83 -0.06 -2.91 9.80
N THR A 84 -0.83 -1.82 9.84
CA THR A 84 -0.54 -0.66 10.71
C THR A 84 -0.64 -1.05 12.19
N MET A 85 -1.66 -1.81 12.59
CA MET A 85 -1.73 -2.32 13.96
C MET A 85 -0.54 -3.23 14.28
N GLY A 86 -0.17 -4.12 13.35
CA GLY A 86 1.00 -4.99 13.52
C GLY A 86 2.30 -4.21 13.67
N TYR A 87 2.50 -3.16 12.87
CA TYR A 87 3.66 -2.28 12.96
C TYR A 87 3.75 -1.58 14.33
N TRP A 88 2.66 -0.95 14.77
CA TRP A 88 2.67 -0.24 16.06
C TRP A 88 2.74 -1.18 17.26
N TRP A 89 2.22 -2.40 17.14
CA TRP A 89 2.45 -3.45 18.13
C TRP A 89 3.94 -3.85 18.20
N ALA A 90 4.61 -4.02 17.06
CA ALA A 90 6.04 -4.30 17.03
C ALA A 90 6.87 -3.14 17.62
N VAL A 91 6.53 -1.89 17.27
CA VAL A 91 7.16 -0.68 17.85
C VAL A 91 6.91 -0.58 19.35
N ASN A 92 5.75 -1.02 19.84
CA ASN A 92 5.44 -1.09 21.28
C ASN A 92 6.09 -2.29 21.99
N GLY A 93 7.24 -2.77 21.50
CA GLY A 93 7.96 -3.89 22.09
C GLY A 93 7.15 -5.20 22.10
N MET A 94 6.24 -5.38 21.12
CA MET A 94 5.32 -6.52 21.05
C MET A 94 4.37 -6.65 22.26
N ALA A 95 4.21 -5.57 23.03
CA ALA A 95 3.21 -5.47 24.09
C ALA A 95 1.91 -4.90 23.53
N PHE A 96 0.78 -5.49 23.90
CA PHE A 96 -0.53 -4.95 23.52
C PHE A 96 -0.92 -3.80 24.45
N ASP A 97 -1.29 -2.67 23.83
CA ASP A 97 -1.92 -1.53 24.49
C ASP A 97 -3.13 -1.06 23.69
N TRP A 98 -4.13 -0.51 24.39
CA TRP A 98 -5.39 -0.07 23.78
C TRP A 98 -5.23 0.98 22.68
N TRP A 99 -4.20 1.82 22.75
CA TRP A 99 -3.96 2.84 21.73
C TRP A 99 -3.57 2.24 20.36
N ILE A 100 -3.07 0.99 20.31
CA ILE A 100 -2.75 0.28 19.07
C ILE A 100 -4.00 0.15 18.20
N LEU A 101 -5.18 -0.06 18.80
CA LEU A 101 -6.44 -0.16 18.08
C LEU A 101 -6.87 1.15 17.41
N ALA A 102 -6.33 2.30 17.84
CA ALA A 102 -6.57 3.60 17.24
C ALA A 102 -5.62 3.90 16.06
N THR A 103 -4.50 3.18 15.94
CA THR A 103 -3.50 3.40 14.89
C THR A 103 -4.00 3.22 13.45
N PRO A 104 -5.01 2.37 13.13
CA PRO A 104 -5.65 2.36 11.82
C PRO A 104 -6.16 3.73 11.33
N ALA A 105 -6.43 4.67 12.23
CA ALA A 105 -6.81 6.03 11.86
C ALA A 105 -5.71 6.73 11.03
N LEU A 106 -4.42 6.43 11.27
CA LEU A 106 -3.31 6.96 10.47
C LEU A 106 -3.37 6.48 9.02
N CYS A 107 -3.65 5.18 8.83
CA CYS A 107 -3.85 4.58 7.52
C CYS A 107 -5.05 5.21 6.81
N TRP A 108 -6.16 5.44 7.53
CA TRP A 108 -7.32 6.15 6.97
C TRP A 108 -6.97 7.57 6.53
N LEU A 109 -6.31 8.35 7.38
CA LEU A 109 -5.91 9.72 7.06
C LEU A 109 -5.04 9.76 5.81
N ALA A 110 -4.08 8.85 5.66
CA ALA A 110 -3.24 8.73 4.47
C ALA A 110 -4.07 8.43 3.21
N HIS A 111 -4.99 7.46 3.28
CA HIS A 111 -5.83 7.08 2.15
C HIS A 111 -6.84 8.17 1.76
N PHE A 112 -7.43 8.88 2.73
CA PHE A 112 -8.39 9.96 2.49
C PHE A 112 -7.74 11.26 2.00
N SER A 113 -6.57 11.62 2.53
CA SER A 113 -5.81 12.79 2.07
C SER A 113 -5.44 12.69 0.59
N LEU A 114 -5.17 11.46 0.14
CA LEU A 114 -4.91 11.15 -1.27
C LEU A 114 -6.20 10.94 -2.06
N LYS A 115 -7.31 10.56 -1.41
CA LYS A 115 -8.64 10.46 -2.06
C LYS A 115 -9.12 11.75 -2.68
N SER A 116 -8.94 12.86 -1.99
CA SER A 116 -9.24 14.20 -2.51
C SER A 116 -8.36 14.60 -3.71
N ARG A 117 -7.32 13.82 -4.01
CA ARG A 117 -6.26 14.15 -4.96
C ARG A 117 -6.04 13.05 -6.01
N TYR A 118 -6.81 11.95 -6.04
CA TYR A 118 -6.55 10.87 -7.00
C TYR A 118 -6.74 11.28 -8.45
N ASP A 119 -7.62 12.25 -8.75
CA ASP A 119 -7.85 12.69 -10.12
C ASP A 119 -6.52 13.11 -10.79
N TRP A 120 -5.64 13.85 -10.11
CA TRP A 120 -4.37 14.30 -10.72
C TRP A 120 -3.32 13.18 -10.85
N ILE A 121 -3.23 12.24 -9.90
CA ILE A 121 -2.27 11.12 -9.99
C ILE A 121 -2.70 10.15 -11.10
N CYS A 122 -4.01 9.89 -11.20
CA CYS A 122 -4.59 9.10 -12.27
C CYS A 122 -4.37 9.77 -13.64
N HIS A 123 -4.52 11.09 -13.74
CA HIS A 123 -4.16 11.83 -14.95
C HIS A 123 -2.65 11.79 -15.24
N LEU A 124 -1.77 11.98 -14.25
CA LEU A 124 -0.31 11.96 -14.46
C LEU A 124 0.19 10.60 -14.97
N LEU A 125 -0.34 9.50 -14.45
CA LEU A 125 0.15 8.15 -14.74
C LEU A 125 -0.53 7.47 -15.93
N TYR A 126 -1.72 7.93 -16.35
CA TYR A 126 -2.55 7.21 -17.32
C TYR A 126 -3.12 8.07 -18.47
N THR A 127 -2.70 9.33 -18.60
CA THR A 127 -3.17 10.28 -19.64
C THR A 127 -3.05 9.76 -21.07
N GLY A 128 -2.17 8.79 -21.36
CA GLY A 128 -2.05 8.16 -22.68
C GLY A 128 -2.93 6.93 -22.93
N GLU A 129 -3.34 6.19 -21.88
CA GLU A 129 -4.11 4.94 -22.05
C GLU A 129 -5.63 5.17 -21.91
N VAL A 130 -6.07 6.13 -21.08
CA VAL A 130 -7.50 6.38 -20.82
C VAL A 130 -8.24 6.86 -22.08
N GLN A 131 -7.62 7.68 -22.93
CA GLN A 131 -8.24 8.13 -24.19
C GLN A 131 -8.46 6.98 -25.18
N ASN A 132 -7.63 5.94 -25.16
CA ASN A 132 -7.72 4.83 -26.10
C ASN A 132 -8.75 3.76 -25.67
N VAL A 133 -8.98 3.60 -24.37
CA VAL A 133 -10.00 2.66 -23.86
C VAL A 133 -11.41 3.22 -24.04
N GLU A 134 -11.62 4.53 -23.86
CA GLU A 134 -12.91 5.16 -24.15
C GLU A 134 -13.21 5.23 -25.66
N ALA A 135 -12.19 5.39 -26.50
CA ALA A 135 -12.35 5.35 -27.96
C ALA A 135 -12.61 3.93 -28.53
N GLY A 136 -12.19 2.88 -27.82
CA GLY A 136 -12.37 1.48 -28.25
C GLY A 136 -13.60 0.77 -27.68
N GLY A 137 -14.28 1.37 -26.70
CA GLY A 137 -15.44 0.79 -26.00
C GLY A 137 -16.81 1.10 -26.63
N GLY A 138 -16.82 1.65 -27.84
CA GLY A 138 -18.04 1.89 -28.61
C GLY A 138 -18.37 0.75 -29.57
N VAL A 139 -18.70 -0.44 -29.04
CA VAL A 139 -19.75 -1.40 -29.52
C VAL A 139 -20.08 -2.34 -28.36
#